data_AF-A0A6A5TEF8-F1
#
_entry.id   AF-A0A6A5TEF8-F1
#
_cell.length_a   1.000
_cell.length_b   1.000
_cell.length_c   1.000
_cell.angle_alpha   90.00
_cell.angle_beta   90.00
_cell.angle_gamma   90.00
#
_symmetry.space_group_name_H-M   'P 1'
#
loop_
_entity.id
_entity.type
_entity.pdbx_description
1 polymer ?
#
loop_
_entity_poly.entity_id
_entity_poly.type
_entity_poly.pdbx_seq_one_letter_code
_entity_poly.pdbx_strand_id
1 'polypeptide(L)'
;MSFGYSVGDVIALGKLIADISSCLQSSGGSKSEYQELQRELDILHRTLYQLDQLPPSLPTPSVHIVKCLTLNCRSTLEQFITKTRKYERSLGVQSQPSMLRGATDKIRWGVQEKDEVRKLQAHLNTHNSMIHTHLLLLNASQMNAGFMRLEKSSDRIQEVTEDTQQSVNQVFRSIESQRSFLYGLAVSVPKILSAFAKDFGAPLEKAVQMLTGLCYSVEQIHAILVRIRPSATSADTRWTFFQEPIVVEDAFGIKFPVPSEYDSDLLQTIVAERYLKSCSVRNIDTERYELFLSWDTTNAVTPSTSILPGSQITMAIPSMQNDF
;
A
#
# COMPACT_ATOMS: atom_id res chain seq x y z
N MET A 1 21.02 -35.49 -18.71
CA MET A 1 22.30 -36.15 -18.99
C MET A 1 23.42 -35.26 -18.44
N SER A 2 24.06 -35.63 -17.33
CA SER A 2 25.20 -34.87 -16.78
C SER A 2 26.49 -35.34 -17.44
N PHE A 3 27.00 -34.57 -18.39
CA PHE A 3 28.25 -34.90 -19.07
C PHE A 3 29.46 -34.68 -18.15
N GLY A 4 29.95 -35.77 -17.57
CA GLY A 4 31.34 -36.24 -17.47
C GLY A 4 32.55 -35.31 -17.30
N TYR A 5 32.39 -34.05 -16.88
CA TYR A 5 33.53 -33.17 -16.54
C TYR A 5 33.30 -32.56 -15.15
N SER A 6 34.04 -33.07 -14.17
CA SER A 6 34.03 -32.66 -12.77
C SER A 6 35.31 -31.89 -12.42
N VAL A 7 35.26 -31.10 -11.34
CA VAL A 7 36.47 -30.58 -10.67
C VAL A 7 37.47 -31.72 -10.40
N GLY A 8 36.97 -32.92 -10.11
CA GLY A 8 37.79 -34.12 -9.95
C GLY A 8 38.62 -34.49 -11.19
N ASP A 9 38.15 -34.17 -12.40
CA ASP A 9 38.88 -34.46 -13.64
C ASP A 9 40.02 -33.47 -13.87
N VAL A 10 39.84 -32.21 -13.46
CA VAL A 10 40.91 -31.19 -13.48
C VAL A 10 42.02 -31.54 -12.52
N ILE A 11 41.67 -31.98 -11.29
CA ILE A 11 42.63 -32.42 -10.28
C ILE A 11 43.38 -33.67 -10.76
N ALA A 12 42.67 -34.65 -11.32
CA ALA A 12 43.28 -35.87 -11.85
C ALA A 12 44.26 -35.56 -13.00
N LEU A 13 43.87 -34.65 -13.90
CA LEU A 13 44.72 -34.20 -15.00
C LEU A 13 45.94 -33.41 -14.51
N GLY A 14 45.76 -32.54 -13.52
CA GLY A 14 46.88 -31.83 -12.87
C GLY A 14 47.89 -32.79 -12.24
N LYS A 15 47.43 -33.84 -11.56
CA LYS A 15 48.29 -34.88 -11.01
C LYS A 15 49.04 -35.65 -12.11
N LEU A 16 48.35 -35.99 -13.19
CA LEU A 16 48.93 -36.68 -14.34
C LEU A 16 50.05 -35.85 -15.01
N ILE A 17 49.84 -34.54 -15.14
CA ILE A 17 50.83 -33.59 -15.64
C ILE A 17 52.07 -33.56 -14.71
N ALA A 18 51.86 -33.51 -13.40
CA ALA A 18 52.95 -33.52 -12.42
C ALA A 18 53.75 -34.83 -12.45
N ASP A 19 53.08 -35.98 -12.51
CA ASP A 19 53.71 -37.30 -12.62
C ASP A 19 54.59 -37.40 -13.89
N ILE A 20 54.05 -37.00 -15.05
CA ILE A 20 54.80 -37.01 -16.32
C ILE A 20 55.99 -36.05 -16.27
N SER A 21 55.79 -34.86 -15.71
CA SER A 21 56.86 -33.86 -15.56
C SER A 21 58.02 -34.40 -14.71
N SER A 22 57.71 -35.10 -13.61
CA SER A 22 58.72 -35.74 -12.76
C SER A 22 59.47 -36.86 -13.49
N CYS A 23 58.76 -37.73 -14.22
CA CYS A 23 59.38 -38.80 -15.02
C CYS A 23 60.32 -38.27 -16.11
N LEU A 24 59.99 -37.15 -16.75
CA LEU A 24 60.83 -36.51 -17.76
C LEU A 24 62.10 -35.90 -17.14
N GLN A 25 61.99 -35.33 -15.94
CA GLN A 25 63.14 -34.78 -15.21
C GLN A 25 64.14 -35.87 -14.84
N SER A 26 63.66 -37.02 -14.34
CA SER A 26 64.52 -38.13 -13.91
C SER A 26 65.19 -38.88 -15.07
N SER A 27 64.60 -38.88 -16.27
CA SER A 27 65.04 -39.73 -17.40
C SER A 27 66.03 -39.05 -18.35
N GLY A 28 66.22 -37.73 -18.25
CA GLY A 28 67.18 -37.01 -19.09
C GLY A 28 66.85 -35.55 -19.33
N GLY A 29 66.34 -34.83 -18.31
CA GLY A 29 65.74 -33.49 -18.38
C GLY A 29 66.54 -32.35 -19.05
N SER A 30 67.75 -32.60 -19.55
CA SER A 30 68.53 -31.64 -20.35
C SER A 30 68.32 -31.75 -21.87
N LYS A 31 67.55 -32.74 -22.36
CA LYS A 31 67.24 -32.85 -23.80
C LYS A 31 66.16 -31.84 -24.18
N SER A 32 66.37 -31.13 -25.29
CA SER A 32 65.48 -30.06 -25.75
C SER A 32 64.04 -30.53 -25.95
N GLU A 33 63.83 -31.75 -26.44
CA GLU A 33 62.49 -32.30 -26.67
C GLU A 33 61.70 -32.50 -25.37
N TYR A 34 62.38 -32.87 -24.27
CA TYR A 34 61.72 -33.02 -22.97
C TYR A 34 61.40 -31.66 -22.33
N GLN A 35 62.26 -30.65 -22.53
CA GLN A 35 62.00 -29.29 -22.05
C GLN A 35 60.82 -28.64 -22.78
N GLU A 36 60.70 -28.89 -24.09
CA GLU A 36 59.58 -28.36 -24.87
C GLU A 36 58.26 -29.03 -24.49
N LEU A 37 58.27 -30.36 -24.29
CA LEU A 37 57.12 -31.08 -23.74
C LEU A 37 56.74 -30.56 -22.34
N GLN A 38 57.71 -30.26 -21.47
CA GLN A 38 57.42 -29.62 -20.17
C GLN A 38 56.75 -28.26 -20.29
N ARG A 39 57.16 -27.44 -21.26
CA ARG A 39 56.50 -26.14 -21.52
C ARG A 39 55.04 -26.33 -21.93
N GLU A 40 54.76 -27.27 -22.84
CA GLU A 40 53.39 -27.55 -23.27
C GLU A 40 52.51 -28.08 -22.13
N LEU A 41 53.09 -28.90 -21.24
CA LEU A 41 52.43 -29.38 -20.03
C LEU A 41 52.14 -28.26 -19.02
N ASP A 42 53.06 -27.29 -18.85
CA ASP A 42 52.84 -26.12 -18.00
C ASP A 42 51.74 -25.20 -18.57
N ILE A 43 51.74 -24.99 -19.89
CA ILE A 43 50.68 -24.23 -20.58
C ILE A 43 49.32 -24.89 -20.36
N LEU A 44 49.24 -26.22 -20.52
CA LEU A 44 48.01 -26.96 -20.26
C LEU A 44 47.57 -26.79 -18.81
N HIS A 45 48.48 -26.93 -17.84
CA HIS A 45 48.17 -26.78 -16.41
C HIS A 45 47.61 -25.38 -16.07
N ARG A 46 48.25 -24.31 -16.55
CA ARG A 46 47.76 -22.93 -16.34
C ARG A 46 46.39 -22.70 -16.97
N THR A 47 46.18 -23.28 -18.15
CA THR A 47 44.91 -23.16 -18.87
C THR A 47 43.78 -23.86 -18.12
N LEU A 48 44.06 -25.02 -17.52
CA LEU A 48 43.11 -25.73 -16.64
C LEU A 48 42.76 -24.93 -15.40
N TYR A 49 43.74 -24.27 -14.80
CA TYR A 49 43.51 -23.39 -13.66
C TYR A 49 42.57 -22.23 -14.04
N GLN A 50 42.79 -21.60 -15.20
CA GLN A 50 41.91 -20.53 -15.70
C GLN A 50 40.47 -21.01 -15.92
N LEU A 51 40.29 -22.26 -16.34
CA LEU A 51 38.96 -22.85 -16.55
C LEU A 51 38.22 -23.13 -15.24
N ASP A 52 38.94 -23.52 -14.19
CA ASP A 52 38.35 -23.76 -12.86
C ASP A 52 37.86 -22.46 -12.20
N GLN A 53 38.48 -21.33 -12.55
CA GLN A 53 38.07 -20.00 -12.08
C GLN A 53 36.85 -19.43 -12.84
N LEU A 54 36.35 -20.11 -13.90
CA LEU A 54 35.18 -19.64 -14.62
C LEU A 54 33.90 -19.86 -13.79
N PRO A 55 33.00 -18.86 -13.71
CA PRO A 55 31.78 -19.02 -12.93
C PRO A 55 30.87 -20.10 -13.56
N PRO A 56 30.19 -20.92 -12.74
CA PRO A 56 29.37 -22.05 -13.19
C PRO A 56 28.12 -21.63 -14.00
N SER A 57 27.81 -20.34 -14.02
CA SER A 57 26.66 -19.74 -14.69
C SER A 57 26.89 -19.42 -16.17
N LEU A 58 27.96 -19.89 -16.81
CA LEU A 58 28.19 -19.74 -18.26
C LEU A 58 27.82 -21.02 -19.04
N PRO A 59 26.56 -21.17 -19.47
CA PRO A 59 26.18 -22.19 -20.44
C PRO A 59 26.46 -21.65 -21.84
N THR A 60 27.70 -21.75 -22.31
CA THR A 60 28.05 -21.46 -23.70
C THR A 60 28.61 -22.70 -24.41
N PRO A 61 28.34 -22.87 -25.72
CA PRO A 61 28.94 -23.93 -26.54
C PRO A 61 30.47 -23.97 -26.45
N SER A 62 31.11 -22.82 -26.26
CA SER A 62 32.56 -22.70 -26.07
C SER A 62 33.07 -23.36 -24.80
N VAL A 63 32.36 -23.26 -23.67
CA VAL A 63 32.73 -23.99 -22.44
C VAL A 63 32.66 -25.50 -22.66
N HIS A 64 31.66 -25.99 -23.41
CA HIS A 64 31.54 -27.41 -23.75
C HIS A 64 32.70 -27.87 -24.65
N ILE A 65 33.07 -27.08 -25.66
CA ILE A 65 34.21 -27.39 -26.54
C ILE A 65 35.51 -27.44 -25.74
N VAL A 66 35.73 -26.48 -24.84
CA VAL A 66 36.94 -26.47 -24.01
C VAL A 66 37.00 -27.67 -23.06
N LYS A 67 35.87 -28.07 -22.47
CA LYS A 67 35.79 -29.31 -21.67
C LYS A 67 36.13 -30.55 -22.48
N CYS A 68 35.60 -30.65 -23.70
CA CYS A 68 35.90 -31.77 -24.61
C CYS A 68 37.40 -31.83 -24.97
N LEU A 69 38.00 -30.70 -25.36
CA LEU A 69 39.43 -30.60 -25.67
C LEU A 69 40.30 -30.99 -24.47
N THR A 70 39.89 -30.62 -23.27
CA THR A 70 40.57 -30.98 -22.02
C THR A 70 40.53 -32.49 -21.76
N LEU A 71 39.36 -33.12 -21.92
CA LEU A 71 39.22 -34.58 -21.77
C LEU A 71 40.07 -35.35 -22.77
N ASN A 72 40.19 -34.84 -24.01
CA ASN A 72 41.06 -35.43 -25.02
C ASN A 72 42.54 -35.36 -24.60
N CYS A 73 42.99 -34.24 -24.03
CA CYS A 73 44.35 -34.13 -23.50
C CYS A 73 44.62 -35.16 -22.39
N ARG A 74 43.65 -35.37 -21.48
CA ARG A 74 43.76 -36.38 -20.43
C ARG A 74 43.94 -37.78 -20.98
N SER A 75 43.09 -38.21 -21.92
CA SER A 75 43.18 -39.54 -22.53
C SER A 75 44.56 -39.77 -23.16
N THR A 76 45.09 -38.78 -23.88
CA THR A 76 46.41 -38.85 -24.51
C THR A 76 47.54 -38.95 -23.48
N LEU A 77 47.45 -38.20 -22.37
CA LEU A 77 48.44 -38.27 -21.29
C LEU A 77 48.35 -39.58 -20.49
N GLU A 78 47.15 -40.14 -20.29
CA GLU A 78 46.95 -41.44 -19.63
C GLU A 78 47.51 -42.59 -20.48
N GLN A 79 47.33 -42.52 -21.80
CA GLN A 79 47.96 -43.46 -22.74
C GLN A 79 49.48 -43.34 -22.71
N PHE A 80 50.01 -42.12 -22.65
CA PHE A 80 51.44 -41.87 -22.54
C PHE A 80 52.01 -42.49 -21.26
N ILE A 81 51.48 -42.14 -20.08
CA ILE A 81 52.00 -42.65 -18.81
C ILE A 81 51.88 -44.19 -18.70
N THR A 82 50.81 -44.78 -19.25
CA THR A 82 50.61 -46.24 -19.25
C THR A 82 51.66 -46.93 -20.13
N LYS A 83 51.96 -46.37 -21.31
CA LYS A 83 53.04 -46.85 -22.16
C LYS A 83 54.37 -46.74 -21.43
N THR A 84 54.69 -45.57 -20.86
CA THR A 84 55.94 -45.29 -20.14
C THR A 84 56.17 -46.27 -18.97
N ARG A 85 55.16 -46.52 -18.13
CA ARG A 85 55.24 -47.46 -16.99
C ARG A 85 55.40 -48.92 -17.39
N LYS A 86 54.89 -49.33 -18.55
CA LYS A 86 55.09 -50.71 -19.07
C LYS A 86 56.57 -51.03 -19.28
N TYR A 87 57.36 -50.03 -19.66
CA TYR A 87 58.79 -50.18 -19.85
C TYR A 87 59.57 -50.11 -18.53
N GLU A 88 59.11 -49.30 -17.56
CA GLU A 88 59.68 -49.27 -16.22
C GLU A 88 59.59 -50.62 -15.50
N ARG A 89 58.46 -51.35 -15.64
CA ARG A 89 58.34 -52.73 -15.11
C ARG A 89 59.27 -53.72 -15.77
N SER A 90 59.62 -53.54 -17.05
CA SER A 90 60.63 -54.37 -17.71
C SER A 90 62.07 -54.07 -17.25
N LEU A 91 62.27 -53.01 -16.45
CA LEU A 91 63.55 -52.57 -15.88
C LEU A 91 63.68 -52.89 -14.38
N GLY A 92 62.68 -53.50 -13.74
CA GLY A 92 62.65 -53.77 -12.30
C GLY A 92 63.47 -55.00 -11.85
N VAL A 93 64.59 -54.74 -11.17
CA VAL A 93 65.30 -55.40 -10.04
C VAL A 93 65.27 -56.94 -9.81
N GLN A 94 64.73 -57.77 -10.72
CA GLN A 94 64.78 -59.24 -10.56
C GLN A 94 65.31 -59.98 -11.80
N SER A 95 66.34 -59.43 -12.45
CA SER A 95 67.16 -60.24 -13.36
C SER A 95 68.63 -59.78 -13.38
N GLN A 96 69.53 -60.77 -13.35
CA GLN A 96 70.99 -60.65 -13.35
C GLN A 96 71.55 -59.84 -14.54
N PRO A 97 72.78 -59.29 -14.43
CA PRO A 97 73.26 -58.18 -15.23
C PRO A 97 73.83 -58.65 -16.57
N SER A 98 73.15 -58.34 -17.67
CA SER A 98 73.83 -58.16 -18.95
C SER A 98 73.86 -56.67 -19.26
N MET A 99 75.03 -56.07 -19.03
CA MET A 99 75.34 -54.65 -19.22
C MET A 99 74.99 -54.14 -20.63
N LEU A 100 74.89 -55.05 -21.62
CA LEU A 100 74.46 -54.76 -22.98
C LEU A 100 72.94 -54.58 -23.13
N ARG A 101 72.11 -55.25 -22.32
CA ARG A 101 70.64 -55.15 -22.38
C ARG A 101 70.15 -53.79 -21.87
N GLY A 102 70.79 -53.28 -20.82
CA GLY A 102 70.51 -51.93 -20.29
C GLY A 102 70.89 -50.80 -21.24
N ALA A 103 71.92 -50.98 -22.07
CA ALA A 103 72.33 -50.01 -23.09
C ALA A 103 71.40 -50.03 -24.30
N THR A 104 71.02 -51.21 -24.81
CA THR A 104 70.05 -51.32 -25.91
C THR A 104 68.66 -50.89 -25.50
N ASP A 105 68.24 -51.12 -24.26
CA ASP A 105 66.94 -50.65 -23.76
C ASP A 105 66.95 -49.16 -23.44
N LYS A 106 68.07 -48.55 -23.02
CA LYS A 106 68.23 -47.08 -22.96
C LYS A 106 68.24 -46.41 -24.34
N ILE A 107 68.82 -47.06 -25.35
CA ILE A 107 68.81 -46.56 -26.74
C ILE A 107 67.42 -46.74 -27.36
N ARG A 108 66.76 -47.88 -27.12
CA ARG A 108 65.37 -48.15 -27.53
C ARG A 108 64.38 -47.22 -26.82
N TRP A 109 64.61 -46.93 -25.54
CA TRP A 109 63.96 -45.84 -24.80
C TRP A 109 64.24 -44.51 -25.52
N GLY A 110 65.50 -44.12 -25.71
CA GLY A 110 65.85 -42.83 -26.33
C GLY A 110 65.43 -42.60 -27.79
N VAL A 111 65.21 -43.65 -28.60
CA VAL A 111 64.79 -43.53 -30.01
C VAL A 111 63.27 -43.64 -30.17
N GLN A 112 62.62 -44.61 -29.52
CA GLN A 112 61.16 -44.80 -29.64
C GLN A 112 60.37 -43.82 -28.76
N GLU A 113 60.98 -43.29 -27.69
CA GLU A 113 60.41 -42.23 -26.86
C GLU A 113 60.52 -40.84 -27.52
N LYS A 114 61.51 -40.58 -28.38
CA LYS A 114 61.58 -39.31 -29.13
C LYS A 114 60.36 -39.11 -30.04
N ASP A 115 59.93 -40.15 -30.73
CA ASP A 115 58.73 -40.10 -31.57
C ASP A 115 57.45 -40.00 -30.74
N GLU A 116 57.33 -40.73 -29.62
CA GLU A 116 56.16 -40.63 -28.74
C GLU A 116 56.09 -39.26 -28.01
N VAL A 117 57.24 -38.69 -27.62
CA VAL A 117 57.35 -37.33 -27.05
C VAL A 117 56.98 -36.28 -28.10
N ARG A 118 57.46 -36.39 -29.34
CA ARG A 118 57.08 -35.49 -30.43
C ARG A 118 55.60 -35.59 -30.78
N LYS A 119 55.03 -36.80 -30.80
CA LYS A 119 53.59 -37.00 -31.01
C LYS A 119 52.77 -36.36 -29.89
N LEU A 120 53.17 -36.58 -28.63
CA LEU A 120 52.51 -35.98 -27.48
C LEU A 120 52.62 -34.45 -27.53
N GLN A 121 53.81 -33.93 -27.82
CA GLN A 121 54.05 -32.50 -27.97
C GLN A 121 53.17 -31.88 -29.07
N ALA A 122 53.14 -32.45 -30.27
CA ALA A 122 52.31 -31.96 -31.37
C ALA A 122 50.81 -32.00 -31.01
N HIS A 123 50.37 -33.07 -30.34
CA HIS A 123 49.00 -33.20 -29.87
C HIS A 123 48.66 -32.14 -28.82
N LEU A 124 49.53 -31.93 -27.82
CA LEU A 124 49.34 -30.94 -26.76
C LEU A 124 49.35 -29.53 -27.33
N ASN A 125 50.31 -29.19 -28.19
CA ASN A 125 50.40 -27.86 -28.81
C ASN A 125 49.12 -27.51 -29.60
N THR A 126 48.61 -28.46 -30.39
CA THR A 126 47.37 -28.30 -31.15
C THR A 126 46.18 -28.04 -30.21
N HIS A 127 46.03 -28.86 -29.17
CA HIS A 127 44.91 -28.73 -28.24
C HIS A 127 45.04 -27.48 -27.35
N ASN A 128 46.23 -27.14 -26.88
CA ASN A 128 46.51 -25.91 -26.13
C ASN A 128 46.11 -24.68 -26.96
N SER A 129 46.48 -24.65 -28.25
CA SER A 129 46.11 -23.58 -29.17
C SER A 129 44.60 -23.48 -29.37
N MET A 130 43.90 -24.62 -29.52
CA MET A 130 42.45 -24.65 -29.63
C MET A 130 41.77 -24.18 -28.34
N ILE A 131 42.19 -24.68 -27.18
CA ILE A 131 41.63 -24.30 -25.89
C ILE A 131 41.81 -22.79 -25.68
N HIS A 132 43.01 -22.26 -25.94
CA HIS A 132 43.29 -20.83 -25.81
C HIS A 132 42.41 -19.98 -26.74
N THR A 133 42.25 -20.40 -28.00
CA THR A 133 41.37 -19.72 -28.97
C THR A 133 39.92 -19.69 -28.50
N HIS A 134 39.42 -20.81 -27.97
CA HIS A 134 38.05 -20.87 -27.46
C HIS A 134 37.85 -20.07 -26.16
N LEU A 135 38.86 -20.01 -25.29
CA LEU A 135 38.86 -19.12 -24.13
C LEU A 135 38.83 -17.64 -24.53
N LEU A 136 39.61 -17.25 -25.54
CA LEU A 136 39.59 -15.89 -26.08
C LEU A 136 38.22 -15.55 -26.66
N LEU A 137 37.61 -16.47 -27.42
CA LEU A 137 36.26 -16.30 -27.97
C LEU A 137 35.21 -16.18 -26.86
N LEU A 138 35.32 -16.98 -25.80
CA LEU A 138 34.45 -16.89 -24.64
C LEU A 138 34.55 -15.51 -23.98
N ASN A 139 35.76 -15.03 -23.73
CA ASN A 139 35.99 -13.71 -23.14
C ASN A 139 35.46 -12.58 -24.02
N ALA A 140 35.68 -12.65 -25.34
CA ALA A 140 35.15 -11.69 -26.29
C ALA A 140 33.61 -11.67 -26.29
N SER A 141 32.97 -12.83 -26.25
CA SER A 141 31.49 -12.93 -26.19
C SER A 141 30.92 -12.34 -24.90
N GLN A 142 31.59 -12.55 -23.76
CA GLN A 142 31.20 -11.96 -22.48
C GLN A 142 31.35 -10.44 -22.49
N MET A 143 32.46 -9.94 -23.04
CA MET A 143 32.71 -8.51 -23.17
C MET A 143 31.64 -7.85 -24.06
N ASN A 144 31.29 -8.48 -25.18
CA ASN A 144 30.23 -7.99 -26.06
C ASN A 144 28.87 -7.96 -25.36
N ALA A 145 28.51 -9.01 -24.63
CA ALA A 145 27.28 -9.04 -23.84
C ALA A 145 27.27 -7.97 -22.74
N GLY A 146 28.42 -7.70 -22.11
CA GLY A 146 28.60 -6.61 -21.15
C GLY A 146 28.40 -5.24 -21.79
N PHE A 147 28.97 -5.02 -22.97
CA PHE A 147 28.82 -3.78 -23.73
C PHE A 147 27.35 -3.51 -24.10
N MET A 148 26.63 -4.50 -24.62
CA MET A 148 25.20 -4.36 -24.95
C MET A 148 24.35 -4.00 -23.72
N ARG A 149 24.69 -4.53 -22.53
CA ARG A 149 24.00 -4.16 -21.28
C ARG A 149 24.28 -2.72 -20.87
N LEU A 150 25.52 -2.27 -21.04
CA LEU A 150 25.91 -0.88 -20.77
C LEU A 150 25.22 0.09 -21.72
N GLU A 151 25.21 -0.21 -23.02
CA GLU A 151 24.51 0.60 -24.03
C GLU A 151 23.02 0.74 -23.70
N LYS A 152 22.34 -0.38 -23.42
CA LYS A 152 20.93 -0.35 -22.99
C LYS A 152 20.70 0.46 -21.71
N SER A 153 21.64 0.42 -20.76
CA SER A 153 21.54 1.21 -19.53
C SER A 153 21.74 2.70 -19.82
N SER A 154 22.62 3.05 -20.76
CA SER A 154 22.83 4.41 -21.23
C SER A 154 21.57 4.96 -21.89
N ASP A 155 20.95 4.20 -22.80
CA ASP A 155 19.70 4.59 -23.46
C ASP A 155 18.59 4.86 -22.43
N ARG A 156 18.48 4.00 -21.43
CA ARG A 156 17.49 4.16 -20.36
C ARG A 156 17.77 5.38 -19.48
N ILE A 157 19.03 5.69 -19.19
CA ILE A 157 19.41 6.90 -18.45
C ILE A 157 19.05 8.14 -19.27
N GLN A 158 19.31 8.12 -20.58
CA GLN A 158 18.95 9.21 -21.47
C GLN A 158 17.44 9.43 -21.51
N GLU A 159 16.65 8.37 -21.69
CA GLU A 159 15.18 8.41 -21.68
C GLU A 159 14.64 9.01 -20.37
N VAL A 160 15.12 8.53 -19.21
CA VAL A 160 14.72 9.05 -17.90
C VAL A 160 15.12 10.52 -17.74
N THR A 161 16.28 10.91 -18.26
CA THR A 161 16.76 12.31 -18.21
C THR A 161 15.86 13.23 -19.04
N GLU A 162 15.50 12.79 -20.26
CA GLU A 162 14.60 13.53 -21.15
C GLU A 162 13.19 13.65 -20.55
N ASP A 163 12.64 12.57 -19.99
CA ASP A 163 11.34 12.57 -19.31
C ASP A 163 11.33 13.46 -18.06
N THR A 164 12.41 13.40 -17.27
CA THR A 164 12.58 14.27 -16.10
C THR A 164 12.63 15.73 -16.54
N GLN A 165 13.38 16.04 -17.59
CA GLN A 165 13.47 17.40 -18.13
C GLN A 165 12.11 17.91 -18.63
N GLN A 166 11.35 17.06 -19.31
CA GLN A 166 10.00 17.39 -19.77
C GLN A 166 9.06 17.65 -18.59
N SER A 167 9.09 16.78 -17.56
CA SER A 167 8.29 16.92 -16.34
C SER A 167 8.62 18.22 -15.60
N VAL A 168 9.91 18.53 -15.45
CA VAL A 168 10.37 19.80 -14.84
C VAL A 168 9.86 21.00 -15.64
N ASN A 169 9.97 20.98 -16.97
CA ASN A 169 9.45 22.04 -17.83
C ASN A 169 7.93 22.22 -17.69
N GLN A 170 7.20 21.11 -17.54
CA GLN A 170 5.74 21.13 -17.34
C GLN A 170 5.37 21.75 -15.98
N VAL A 171 6.11 21.42 -14.93
CA VAL A 171 5.95 22.03 -13.59
C VAL A 171 6.21 23.54 -13.65
N PHE A 172 7.30 23.98 -14.29
CA PHE A 172 7.58 25.40 -14.44
C PHE A 172 6.45 26.16 -15.17
N ARG A 173 5.92 25.59 -16.26
CA ARG A 173 4.77 26.18 -16.97
C ARG A 173 3.52 26.25 -16.08
N SER A 174 3.27 25.23 -15.26
CA SER A 174 2.15 25.21 -14.32
C SER A 174 2.29 26.29 -13.25
N ILE A 175 3.48 26.44 -12.68
CA ILE A 175 3.78 27.49 -11.68
C ILE A 175 3.54 28.88 -12.29
N GLU A 176 4.01 29.13 -13.51
CA GLU A 176 3.80 30.42 -14.18
C GLU A 176 2.31 30.71 -14.45
N SER A 177 1.56 29.67 -14.87
CA SER A 177 0.11 29.79 -15.03
C SER A 177 -0.61 30.06 -13.70
N GLN A 178 -0.20 29.42 -12.61
CA GLN A 178 -0.76 29.67 -11.29
C GLN A 178 -0.41 31.07 -10.80
N ARG A 179 0.82 31.53 -11.02
CA ARG A 179 1.28 32.88 -10.69
C ARG A 179 0.43 33.94 -11.39
N SER A 180 0.23 33.82 -12.70
CA SER A 180 -0.60 34.77 -13.46
C SER A 180 -2.06 34.80 -12.99
N PHE A 181 -2.64 33.63 -12.65
CA PHE A 181 -3.97 33.56 -12.05
C PHE A 181 -4.04 34.26 -10.69
N LEU A 182 -3.06 34.04 -9.81
CA LEU A 182 -2.99 34.70 -8.50
C LEU A 182 -2.88 36.22 -8.63
N TYR A 183 -2.08 36.74 -9.57
CA TYR A 183 -2.06 38.18 -9.87
C TYR A 183 -3.41 38.68 -10.36
N GLY A 184 -4.09 37.92 -11.24
CA GLY A 184 -5.44 38.23 -11.69
C GLY A 184 -6.45 38.34 -10.54
N LEU A 185 -6.42 37.38 -9.60
CA LEU A 185 -7.23 37.43 -8.38
C LEU A 185 -6.88 38.63 -7.51
N ALA A 186 -5.59 38.88 -7.27
CA ALA A 186 -5.13 40.01 -6.45
C ALA A 186 -5.61 41.37 -7.01
N VAL A 187 -5.74 41.50 -8.33
CA VAL A 187 -6.27 42.71 -8.98
C VAL A 187 -7.80 42.75 -8.98
N SER A 188 -8.46 41.59 -9.11
CA SER A 188 -9.92 41.51 -9.29
C SER A 188 -10.69 41.54 -7.97
N VAL A 189 -10.16 40.92 -6.92
CA VAL A 189 -10.81 40.87 -5.59
C VAL A 189 -11.06 42.28 -5.03
N PRO A 190 -10.10 43.22 -5.04
CA PRO A 190 -10.36 44.59 -4.60
C PRO A 190 -11.42 45.32 -5.43
N LYS A 191 -11.49 45.06 -6.75
CA LYS A 191 -12.51 45.66 -7.63
C LYS A 191 -13.90 45.14 -7.30
N ILE A 192 -14.02 43.85 -7.04
CA ILE A 192 -15.28 43.21 -6.63
C ILE A 192 -15.71 43.74 -5.26
N LEU A 193 -14.81 43.74 -4.27
CA LEU A 193 -15.10 44.27 -2.93
C LEU A 193 -15.51 45.74 -2.97
N SER A 194 -14.86 46.56 -3.79
CA SER A 194 -15.22 47.98 -3.94
C SER A 194 -16.54 48.19 -4.67
N ALA A 195 -16.90 47.35 -5.65
CA ALA A 195 -18.23 47.36 -6.27
C ALA A 195 -19.33 47.01 -5.24
N PHE A 196 -19.14 45.95 -4.46
CA PHE A 196 -20.06 45.57 -3.38
C PHE A 196 -20.20 46.67 -2.32
N ALA A 197 -19.08 47.28 -1.90
CA ALA A 197 -19.09 48.36 -0.92
C ALA A 197 -19.84 49.61 -1.45
N LYS A 198 -19.73 49.90 -2.75
CA LYS A 198 -20.43 51.02 -3.38
C LYS A 198 -21.95 50.80 -3.44
N ASP A 199 -22.38 49.57 -3.74
CA ASP A 199 -23.81 49.23 -3.85
C ASP A 199 -24.52 49.14 -2.48
N PHE A 200 -23.80 48.75 -1.41
CA PHE A 200 -24.33 48.69 -0.04
C PHE A 200 -24.05 49.93 0.82
N GLY A 201 -23.16 50.83 0.42
CA GLY A 201 -22.87 52.06 1.14
C GLY A 201 -23.99 53.12 1.02
N ALA A 202 -24.67 53.18 -0.12
CA ALA A 202 -25.73 54.16 -0.39
C ALA A 202 -27.09 53.89 0.31
N PRO A 203 -27.52 52.65 0.63
CA PRO A 203 -28.81 52.40 1.27
C PRO A 203 -28.83 52.54 2.81
N LEU A 204 -27.67 52.52 3.49
CA LEU A 204 -27.65 52.49 4.96
C LEU A 204 -28.20 53.80 5.57
N GLU A 205 -27.89 54.93 4.94
CA GLU A 205 -28.37 56.24 5.39
C GLU A 205 -29.89 56.39 5.22
N LYS A 206 -30.45 55.87 4.13
CA LYS A 206 -31.91 55.84 3.91
C LYS A 206 -32.63 54.92 4.89
N ALA A 207 -32.02 53.79 5.25
CA ALA A 207 -32.58 52.87 6.24
C ALA A 207 -32.64 53.51 7.64
N VAL A 208 -31.59 54.23 8.05
CA VAL A 208 -31.56 54.99 9.31
C VAL A 208 -32.63 56.10 9.32
N GLN A 209 -32.82 56.82 8.21
CA GLN A 209 -33.88 57.84 8.11
C GLN A 209 -35.29 57.23 8.21
N MET A 210 -35.55 56.09 7.57
CA MET A 210 -36.83 55.38 7.71
C MET A 210 -37.10 54.91 9.15
N LEU A 211 -36.09 54.34 9.81
CA LEU A 211 -36.21 53.89 11.20
C LEU A 211 -36.48 55.06 12.15
N THR A 212 -35.84 56.20 11.91
CA THR A 212 -36.06 57.42 12.70
C THR A 212 -37.48 57.96 12.50
N GLY A 213 -37.99 57.92 11.27
CA GLY A 213 -39.38 58.29 10.95
C GLY A 213 -40.43 57.37 11.61
N LEU A 214 -40.15 56.07 11.68
CA LEU A 214 -41.00 55.10 12.37
C LEU A 214 -41.02 55.31 13.89
N CYS A 215 -39.89 55.61 14.51
CA CYS A 215 -39.87 55.93 15.95
C CYS A 215 -40.73 57.16 16.27
N TYR A 216 -40.67 58.20 15.43
CA TYR A 216 -41.46 59.42 15.62
C TYR A 216 -42.97 59.17 15.48
N SER A 217 -43.40 58.33 14.53
CA SER A 217 -44.82 57.99 14.36
C SER A 217 -45.36 57.16 15.53
N VAL A 218 -44.56 56.25 16.08
CA VAL A 218 -44.92 55.46 17.27
C VAL A 218 -45.09 56.35 18.50
N GLU A 219 -44.22 57.35 18.70
CA GLU A 219 -44.39 58.33 19.78
C GLU A 219 -45.67 59.15 19.62
N GLN A 220 -46.03 59.56 18.39
CA GLN A 220 -47.27 60.28 18.14
C GLN A 220 -48.51 59.42 18.42
N ILE A 221 -48.51 58.16 17.99
CA ILE A 221 -49.61 57.21 18.24
C ILE A 221 -49.78 57.00 19.75
N HIS A 222 -48.67 56.83 20.48
CA HIS A 222 -48.70 56.69 21.94
C HIS A 222 -49.29 57.94 22.62
N ALA A 223 -48.90 59.15 22.19
CA ALA A 223 -49.44 60.39 22.72
C ALA A 223 -50.95 60.54 22.46
N ILE A 224 -51.44 60.08 21.31
CA ILE A 224 -52.86 60.07 20.97
C ILE A 224 -53.63 59.05 21.84
N LEU A 225 -53.09 57.85 22.03
CA LEU A 225 -53.70 56.81 22.87
C LEU A 225 -53.85 57.25 24.34
N VAL A 226 -52.84 57.92 24.89
CA VAL A 226 -52.91 58.49 26.25
C VAL A 226 -54.03 59.52 26.37
N ARG A 227 -54.31 60.30 25.31
CA ARG A 227 -55.42 61.26 25.28
C ARG A 227 -56.80 60.64 25.13
N ILE A 228 -56.92 59.46 24.54
CA ILE A 228 -58.21 58.76 24.35
C ILE A 228 -58.66 58.02 25.62
N ARG A 229 -57.71 57.61 26.47
CA ARG A 229 -57.97 56.83 27.70
C ARG A 229 -59.01 57.41 28.68
N PRO A 230 -59.22 58.73 28.83
CA PRO A 230 -60.28 59.27 29.68
C PRO A 230 -61.69 59.25 29.04
N SER A 231 -61.81 58.93 27.75
CA SER A 231 -63.03 59.19 26.95
C SER A 231 -63.81 57.94 26.50
N ALA A 232 -63.38 56.73 26.89
CA ALA A 232 -64.06 55.50 26.48
C ALA A 232 -65.02 54.99 27.59
N THR A 233 -66.32 55.13 27.36
CA THR A 233 -67.41 54.54 28.16
C THR A 233 -67.39 53.01 28.12
N SER A 234 -67.70 52.41 29.26
CA SER A 234 -67.70 50.96 29.59
C SER A 234 -68.33 50.07 28.51
N ALA A 235 -67.59 49.05 28.07
CA ALA A 235 -68.13 47.95 27.27
C ALA A 235 -69.01 47.02 28.15
N ASP A 236 -70.03 46.40 27.57
CA ASP A 236 -70.97 45.48 28.23
C ASP A 236 -70.30 44.10 28.45
N THR A 237 -70.03 43.75 29.70
CA THR A 237 -69.25 42.56 30.12
C THR A 237 -70.11 41.33 30.44
N ARG A 238 -71.41 41.36 30.14
CA ARG A 238 -72.37 40.32 30.56
C ARG A 238 -72.12 38.91 30.00
N TRP A 239 -71.23 38.74 29.02
CA TRP A 239 -70.93 37.44 28.38
C TRP A 239 -69.44 37.18 28.13
N THR A 240 -68.57 37.90 28.81
CA THR A 240 -67.12 37.70 28.74
C THR A 240 -66.64 37.08 30.05
N PHE A 241 -66.03 35.89 30.00
CA PHE A 241 -65.30 35.37 31.16
C PHE A 241 -64.20 36.39 31.51
N PHE A 242 -64.11 36.78 32.78
CA PHE A 242 -63.13 37.78 33.19
C PHE A 242 -61.72 37.16 33.21
N GLN A 243 -61.65 35.86 33.46
CA GLN A 243 -60.45 35.05 33.44
C GLN A 243 -60.57 33.86 32.46
N GLU A 244 -59.44 33.26 32.12
CA GLU A 244 -59.43 32.08 31.25
C GLU A 244 -60.23 30.94 31.92
N PRO A 245 -61.25 30.38 31.24
CA PRO A 245 -62.14 29.39 31.86
C PRO A 245 -61.41 28.07 32.08
N ILE A 246 -61.83 27.36 33.14
CA ILE A 246 -61.43 25.98 33.39
C ILE A 246 -62.07 25.10 32.32
N VAL A 247 -61.30 24.21 31.70
CA VAL A 247 -61.83 23.27 30.71
C VAL A 247 -62.00 21.90 31.37
N VAL A 248 -63.25 21.47 31.53
CA VAL A 248 -63.57 20.15 32.09
C VAL A 248 -63.85 19.17 30.97
N GLU A 249 -63.17 18.03 31.00
CA GLU A 249 -63.38 16.88 30.14
C GLU A 249 -64.21 15.82 30.89
N ASP A 250 -65.38 15.49 30.35
CA ASP A 250 -66.25 14.44 30.89
C ASP A 250 -65.65 13.04 30.68
N ALA A 251 -66.14 12.02 31.39
CA ALA A 251 -65.71 10.62 31.26
C ALA A 251 -65.87 10.05 29.83
N PHE A 252 -66.68 10.71 29.00
CA PHE A 252 -66.87 10.40 27.58
C PHE A 252 -65.96 11.20 26.63
N GLY A 253 -65.00 11.99 27.16
CA GLY A 253 -64.07 12.82 26.38
C GLY A 253 -64.67 14.13 25.87
N ILE A 254 -65.85 14.53 26.34
CA ILE A 254 -66.49 15.79 25.93
C ILE A 254 -65.94 16.93 26.78
N LYS A 255 -65.33 17.93 26.13
CA LYS A 255 -64.77 19.11 26.80
C LYS A 255 -65.76 20.26 26.85
N PHE A 256 -65.85 20.94 27.98
CA PHE A 256 -66.65 22.15 28.12
C PHE A 256 -66.00 23.19 29.06
N PRO A 257 -66.15 24.49 28.78
CA PRO A 257 -65.62 25.54 29.64
C PRO A 257 -66.54 25.78 30.84
N VAL A 258 -65.92 26.01 32.00
CA VAL A 258 -66.53 26.51 33.23
C VAL A 258 -65.77 27.76 33.65
N PRO A 259 -66.45 28.88 33.98
CA PRO A 259 -65.81 30.07 34.53
C PRO A 259 -64.87 29.73 35.70
N SER A 260 -63.65 30.27 35.69
CA SER A 260 -62.67 30.04 36.76
C SER A 260 -63.02 30.78 38.05
N GLU A 261 -63.99 31.70 37.98
CA GLU A 261 -64.55 32.43 39.11
C GLU A 261 -65.54 31.60 39.93
N TYR A 262 -65.91 30.40 39.47
CA TYR A 262 -66.83 29.52 40.19
C TYR A 262 -66.09 28.72 41.26
N ASP A 263 -66.66 28.71 42.47
CA ASP A 263 -66.17 27.89 43.57
C ASP A 263 -66.24 26.39 43.23
N SER A 264 -65.39 25.60 43.90
CA SER A 264 -65.29 24.15 43.69
C SER A 264 -66.64 23.44 43.81
N ASP A 265 -67.50 23.88 44.73
CA ASP A 265 -68.86 23.33 44.91
C ASP A 265 -69.77 23.57 43.69
N LEU A 266 -69.68 24.75 43.08
CA LEU A 266 -70.47 25.10 41.90
C LEU A 266 -69.95 24.36 40.67
N LEU A 267 -68.62 24.24 40.54
CA LEU A 267 -67.98 23.41 39.53
C LEU A 267 -68.46 21.96 39.65
N GLN A 268 -68.42 21.36 40.84
CA GLN A 268 -68.90 20.00 41.06
C GLN A 268 -70.38 19.84 40.73
N THR A 269 -71.22 20.83 41.09
CA THR A 269 -72.66 20.82 40.77
C THR A 269 -72.90 20.86 39.26
N ILE A 270 -72.21 21.73 38.53
CA ILE A 270 -72.31 21.83 37.07
C ILE A 270 -71.90 20.52 36.41
N VAL A 271 -70.81 19.94 36.89
CA VAL A 271 -70.29 18.67 36.39
C VAL A 271 -71.27 17.53 36.69
N ALA A 272 -71.82 17.45 37.91
CA ALA A 272 -72.79 16.45 38.32
C ALA A 272 -74.07 16.50 37.47
N GLU A 273 -74.64 17.69 37.27
CA GLU A 273 -75.83 17.91 36.44
C GLU A 273 -75.59 17.50 34.98
N ARG A 274 -74.43 17.85 34.43
CA ARG A 274 -74.06 17.45 33.07
C ARG A 274 -73.86 15.95 32.95
N TYR A 275 -73.19 15.35 33.93
CA TYR A 275 -72.96 13.91 33.98
C TYR A 275 -74.27 13.13 34.11
N LEU A 276 -75.19 13.55 34.99
CA LEU A 276 -76.53 12.97 35.12
C LEU A 276 -77.33 13.05 33.81
N LYS A 277 -77.27 14.18 33.10
CA LYS A 277 -77.89 14.33 31.78
C LYS A 277 -77.23 13.41 30.73
N SER A 278 -75.91 13.26 30.76
CA SER A 278 -75.19 12.35 29.87
C SER A 278 -75.49 10.87 30.16
N CYS A 279 -75.60 10.49 31.43
CA CYS A 279 -75.88 9.11 31.88
C CYS A 279 -77.34 8.70 31.68
N SER A 280 -78.31 9.59 31.93
CA SER A 280 -79.73 9.32 31.66
C SER A 280 -80.02 9.08 30.17
N VAL A 281 -79.25 9.70 29.27
CA VAL A 281 -79.30 9.43 27.83
C VAL A 281 -78.67 8.08 27.46
N ARG A 282 -77.77 7.53 28.30
CA ARG A 282 -76.97 6.33 27.99
C ARG A 282 -77.24 5.10 28.89
N ASN A 283 -78.18 5.16 29.83
CA ASN A 283 -78.57 4.07 30.75
C ASN A 283 -77.38 3.44 31.52
N ILE A 284 -76.57 4.28 32.19
CA ILE A 284 -75.40 3.86 32.98
C ILE A 284 -75.66 4.13 34.48
N ASP A 285 -75.27 3.18 35.35
CA ASP A 285 -75.45 3.27 36.81
C ASP A 285 -74.54 4.36 37.42
N THR A 286 -75.11 5.25 38.24
CA THR A 286 -74.49 6.53 38.64
C THR A 286 -73.82 6.46 40.01
N GLU A 287 -72.83 5.59 40.19
CA GLU A 287 -72.21 5.38 41.52
C GLU A 287 -70.70 5.67 41.59
N ARG A 288 -70.37 6.96 41.42
CA ARG A 288 -69.08 7.65 41.74
C ARG A 288 -68.26 8.04 40.51
N TYR A 289 -67.87 9.32 40.47
CA TYR A 289 -66.86 9.88 39.57
C TYR A 289 -65.87 10.70 40.41
N GLU A 290 -64.63 10.79 39.94
CA GLU A 290 -63.58 11.61 40.54
C GLU A 290 -63.04 12.58 39.50
N LEU A 291 -62.68 13.79 39.95
CA LEU A 291 -62.13 14.84 39.10
C LEU A 291 -60.64 14.95 39.35
N PHE A 292 -59.84 15.03 38.30
CA PHE A 292 -58.39 15.17 38.36
C PHE A 292 -57.95 16.37 37.55
N LEU A 293 -56.86 17.03 37.96
CA LEU A 293 -56.21 17.99 37.08
C LEU A 293 -55.48 17.21 35.97
N SER A 294 -55.55 17.66 34.72
CA SER A 294 -54.94 16.91 33.61
C SER A 294 -53.42 16.74 33.76
N TRP A 295 -52.77 17.57 34.58
CA TRP A 295 -51.35 17.44 34.93
C TRP A 295 -51.08 16.66 36.23
N ASP A 296 -52.09 16.44 37.08
CA ASP A 296 -52.00 15.64 38.31
C ASP A 296 -53.17 14.66 38.39
N THR A 297 -52.92 13.43 37.93
CA THR A 297 -53.85 12.31 37.99
C THR A 297 -53.75 11.51 39.29
N THR A 298 -52.87 11.90 40.22
CA THR A 298 -52.66 11.18 41.48
C THR A 298 -53.52 11.72 42.62
N ASN A 299 -53.89 13.00 42.59
CA ASN A 299 -54.72 13.63 43.60
C ASN A 299 -56.07 14.08 43.02
N ALA A 300 -57.17 13.58 43.58
CA ALA A 300 -58.50 14.02 43.21
C ALA A 300 -58.75 15.47 43.67
N VAL A 301 -59.49 16.23 42.86
CA VAL A 301 -59.91 17.60 43.16
C VAL A 301 -60.94 17.56 44.29
N THR A 302 -60.58 18.15 45.42
CA THR A 302 -61.45 18.30 46.60
C THR A 302 -62.01 19.72 46.66
N PRO A 303 -63.05 19.98 47.47
CA PRO A 303 -63.57 21.34 47.68
C PRO A 303 -62.51 22.36 48.13
N SER A 304 -61.45 21.88 48.81
CA SER A 304 -60.32 22.68 49.27
C SER A 304 -59.20 22.89 48.25
N THR A 305 -59.27 22.26 47.07
CA THR A 305 -58.23 22.38 46.04
C THR A 305 -58.37 23.72 45.31
N SER A 306 -57.34 24.58 45.35
CA SER A 306 -57.32 25.83 44.60
C SER A 306 -57.09 25.57 43.10
N ILE A 307 -58.11 25.81 42.28
CA ILE A 307 -58.02 25.62 40.83
C ILE A 307 -57.62 26.94 40.17
N LEU A 308 -56.58 26.93 39.35
CA LEU A 308 -56.11 28.13 38.65
C LEU A 308 -56.94 28.39 37.38
N PRO A 309 -57.13 29.66 36.98
CA PRO A 309 -57.70 29.99 35.68
C PRO A 309 -56.97 29.29 34.53
N GLY A 310 -57.73 28.82 33.52
CA GLY A 310 -57.20 28.06 32.39
C GLY A 310 -56.81 26.60 32.69
N SER A 311 -57.02 26.11 33.91
CA SER A 311 -56.73 24.71 34.25
C SER A 311 -57.60 23.75 33.44
N GLN A 312 -57.03 22.59 33.08
CA GLN A 312 -57.78 21.49 32.48
C GLN A 312 -58.05 20.41 33.54
N ILE A 313 -59.32 19.99 33.64
CA ILE A 313 -59.79 18.97 34.57
C ILE A 313 -60.34 17.81 33.76
N THR A 314 -60.04 16.58 34.18
CA THR A 314 -60.52 15.35 33.56
C THR A 314 -61.33 14.57 34.58
N MET A 315 -62.54 14.18 34.20
CA MET A 315 -63.39 13.28 34.97
C MET A 315 -63.01 11.83 34.66
N ALA A 316 -62.79 11.05 35.72
CA ALA A 316 -62.60 9.61 35.62
C ALA A 316 -63.66 8.88 36.45
N ILE A 317 -64.09 7.73 35.94
CA ILE A 317 -64.97 6.81 36.67
C ILE A 317 -64.07 5.69 37.20
N PRO A 318 -63.97 5.49 38.53
CA PRO A 318 -63.19 4.39 39.08
C PRO A 318 -63.77 3.05 38.59
N SER A 319 -62.92 2.17 38.08
CA SER A 319 -63.34 0.82 37.71
C SER A 319 -63.77 0.05 38.96
N MET A 320 -64.97 -0.55 38.95
CA MET A 320 -65.36 -1.56 39.93
C MET A 320 -64.31 -2.68 39.90
N GLN A 321 -63.47 -2.72 40.93
CA GLN A 321 -62.54 -3.82 41.14
C GLN A 321 -63.36 -4.94 41.80
N ASN A 322 -63.46 -6.08 41.10
CA ASN A 322 -64.02 -7.32 41.64
C ASN A 322 -63.33 -7.65 42.96
N ASP A 323 -64.06 -7.50 44.07
CA ASP A 323 -63.79 -8.32 45.26
C ASP A 323 -64.38 -9.71 44.97
N PHE A 324 -63.50 -10.61 44.54
CA PHE A 324 -63.67 -12.06 44.29
C PHE A 324 -64.39 -12.49 43.01
#